data_AF-E5RHC1-F1
#
_entry.id   AF-E5RHC1-F1
#
_cell.length_a   1.000
_cell.length_b   1.000
_cell.length_c   1.000
_cell.angle_alpha   90.00
_cell.angle_beta   90.00
_cell.angle_gamma   90.00
#
_symmetry.space_group_name_H-M   'P 1'
#
loop_
_entity.id
_entity.type
_entity.pdbx_description
1 polymer ?
#
loop_
_entity_poly.entity_id
_entity_poly.type
_entity_poly.pdbx_seq_one_letter_code
_entity_poly.pdbx_strand_id
1 'polypeptide(L)'
;MTETRREGRERAREGERQVGRGRIGGKSPDTNYLFMGDYVDRGYYSVETVTLLVALKVRYPERITILRGNHESRQITQVYGFYDECLRKYGNANVWKYFTDLFDYLPLTALVDGQIFCLHGGLSPSIDTLDHIRALDRLQEVPHEGPMCDLLWSDPDDRGGWGISPRGAGYTFGQDISETFNHA
;
A
#
# COMPACT_ATOMS: atom_id res chain seq x y z
N MET A 1 -8.74 -21.61 57.65
CA MET A 1 -7.61 -22.14 56.84
C MET A 1 -8.08 -22.41 55.39
N THR A 2 -8.79 -21.49 54.76
CA THR A 2 -9.44 -21.75 53.45
C THR A 2 -9.47 -20.55 52.49
N GLU A 3 -9.03 -19.35 52.87
CA GLU A 3 -9.04 -18.20 51.95
C GLU A 3 -7.70 -17.94 51.25
N THR A 4 -6.57 -18.25 51.87
CA THR A 4 -5.24 -17.94 51.31
C THR A 4 -4.80 -18.88 50.17
N ARG A 5 -5.52 -19.98 49.94
CA ARG A 5 -5.22 -20.96 48.86
C ARG A 5 -5.94 -20.66 47.53
N ARG A 6 -6.91 -19.74 47.51
CA ARG A 6 -7.66 -19.40 46.29
C ARG A 6 -6.97 -18.31 45.47
N GLU A 7 -6.37 -17.32 46.13
CA GLU A 7 -5.65 -16.22 45.47
C GLU A 7 -4.36 -16.68 44.76
N GLY A 8 -3.74 -17.77 45.23
CA GLY A 8 -2.55 -18.36 44.58
C GLY A 8 -2.86 -19.16 43.31
N ARG A 9 -4.12 -19.49 43.02
CA ARG A 9 -4.52 -20.22 41.80
C ARG A 9 -5.06 -19.33 40.69
N GLU A 10 -5.44 -18.08 40.99
CA GLU A 10 -5.81 -17.10 39.97
C GLU A 10 -4.60 -16.40 39.35
N ARG A 11 -3.49 -16.24 40.09
CA ARG A 11 -2.25 -15.64 39.54
C ARG A 11 -1.40 -16.59 38.66
N ALA A 12 -1.79 -17.85 38.55
CA ALA A 12 -1.06 -18.87 37.78
C ALA A 12 -1.72 -19.17 36.41
N ARG A 13 -2.73 -18.40 35.99
CA ARG A 13 -3.38 -18.53 34.67
C ARG A 13 -3.19 -17.34 33.74
N GLU A 14 -2.29 -16.41 34.09
CA GLU A 14 -1.87 -15.33 33.19
C GLU A 14 -0.58 -15.63 32.42
N GLY A 15 0.07 -16.75 32.71
CA GLY A 15 1.25 -17.21 31.98
C GLY A 15 0.92 -18.45 31.17
N GLU A 16 0.36 -18.29 29.96
CA GLU A 16 0.64 -19.19 28.84
C GLU A 16 -0.09 -18.75 27.55
N ARG A 17 0.70 -18.68 26.47
CA ARG A 17 0.35 -18.43 25.06
C ARG A 17 0.21 -16.96 24.64
N GLN A 18 1.29 -16.21 24.76
CA GLN A 18 1.58 -15.13 23.83
C GLN A 18 2.21 -15.74 22.56
N VAL A 19 1.36 -16.29 21.68
CA VAL A 19 1.71 -16.38 20.26
C VAL A 19 1.77 -14.93 19.77
N GLY A 20 2.88 -14.51 19.17
CA GLY A 20 3.18 -13.10 18.84
C GLY A 20 2.04 -12.39 18.11
N ARG A 21 1.19 -11.68 18.87
CA ARG A 21 0.22 -10.73 18.33
C ARG A 21 1.03 -9.55 17.79
N GLY A 22 0.96 -9.33 16.48
CA GLY A 22 1.52 -8.13 15.86
C GLY A 22 1.09 -6.89 16.64
N ARG A 23 2.06 -6.01 16.96
CA ARG A 23 1.74 -4.72 17.59
C ARG A 23 0.95 -3.89 16.59
N ILE A 24 -0.27 -3.51 16.95
CA ILE A 24 -1.09 -2.58 16.17
C ILE A 24 -0.47 -1.18 16.31
N GLY A 25 -0.29 -0.46 15.21
CA GLY A 25 0.48 0.79 15.09
C GLY A 25 -0.06 2.02 15.84
N GLY A 26 -0.95 1.88 16.83
CA GLY A 26 -1.54 3.02 17.54
C GLY A 26 -2.65 3.76 16.76
N LYS A 27 -3.18 4.87 17.30
CA LYS A 27 -4.21 5.67 16.62
C LYS A 27 -3.59 6.89 15.94
N SER A 28 -4.17 7.33 14.83
CA SER A 28 -3.90 8.67 14.29
C SER A 28 -4.65 9.71 15.14
N PRO A 29 -4.05 10.88 15.46
CA PRO A 29 -2.78 11.41 14.95
C PRO A 29 -1.54 11.10 15.81
N ASP A 30 -1.66 10.29 16.87
CA ASP A 30 -0.56 10.02 17.80
C ASP A 30 0.61 9.29 17.12
N THR A 31 0.31 8.46 16.11
CA THR A 31 1.31 7.75 15.30
C THR A 31 1.27 8.21 13.84
N ASN A 32 2.46 8.33 13.24
CA ASN A 32 2.62 8.63 11.81
C ASN A 32 2.40 7.35 10.99
N TYR A 33 1.75 7.49 9.85
CA TYR A 33 1.46 6.38 8.95
C TYR A 33 1.93 6.67 7.52
N LEU A 34 2.48 5.63 6.90
CA LEU A 34 2.73 5.55 5.47
C LEU A 34 2.01 4.28 4.99
N PHE A 35 1.02 4.48 4.13
CA PHE A 35 0.32 3.38 3.45
C PHE A 35 0.82 3.25 2.01
N MET A 36 1.02 2.02 1.55
CA MET A 36 1.68 1.72 0.28
C MET A 36 0.70 1.33 -0.83
N GLY A 37 -0.55 1.83 -0.83
CA GLY A 37 -1.56 1.53 -1.86
C GLY A 37 -2.49 0.36 -1.54
N ASP A 38 -3.33 0.00 -2.53
CA ASP A 38 -4.34 -1.06 -2.49
C ASP A 38 -5.40 -0.88 -1.39
N TYR A 39 -6.09 0.25 -1.45
CA TYR A 39 -7.17 0.62 -0.55
C TYR A 39 -8.55 0.13 -0.99
N VAL A 40 -8.66 -0.24 -2.27
CA VAL A 40 -9.92 -0.59 -2.92
C VAL A 40 -9.87 -1.97 -3.58
N ASP A 41 -11.04 -2.43 -4.03
CA ASP A 41 -11.30 -3.75 -4.62
C ASP A 41 -11.19 -4.94 -3.65
N ARG A 42 -11.70 -6.11 -4.09
CA ARG A 42 -11.73 -7.42 -3.40
C ARG A 42 -12.52 -7.49 -2.08
N GLY A 43 -12.62 -6.39 -1.33
CA GLY A 43 -13.43 -6.27 -0.12
C GLY A 43 -14.79 -5.61 -0.35
N TYR A 44 -15.63 -5.60 0.69
CA TYR A 44 -16.98 -5.00 0.64
C TYR A 44 -17.06 -3.54 1.10
N TYR A 45 -15.94 -3.01 1.59
CA TYR A 45 -15.85 -1.72 2.29
C TYR A 45 -14.73 -0.84 1.75
N SER A 46 -14.47 -0.91 0.44
CA SER A 46 -13.45 -0.10 -0.23
C SER A 46 -13.75 1.38 -0.12
N VAL A 47 -15.03 1.76 -0.30
CA VAL A 47 -15.51 3.15 -0.19
C VAL A 47 -15.18 3.71 1.18
N GLU A 48 -15.54 3.01 2.26
CA GLU A 48 -15.30 3.46 3.63
C GLU A 48 -13.79 3.51 3.93
N THR A 49 -13.04 2.52 3.45
CA THR A 49 -11.58 2.44 3.64
C THR A 49 -10.88 3.64 3.01
N VAL A 50 -11.09 3.88 1.71
CA VAL A 50 -10.43 4.99 1.02
C VAL A 50 -10.94 6.35 1.50
N THR A 51 -12.23 6.47 1.84
CA THR A 51 -12.79 7.70 2.41
C THR A 51 -12.13 8.03 3.74
N LEU A 52 -11.94 7.05 4.63
CA LEU A 52 -11.29 7.24 5.92
C LEU A 52 -9.84 7.69 5.73
N LEU A 53 -9.08 7.03 4.87
CA LEU A 53 -7.67 7.36 4.62
C LEU A 53 -7.51 8.77 4.04
N VAL A 54 -8.34 9.14 3.07
CA VAL A 54 -8.33 10.49 2.48
C VAL A 54 -8.76 11.53 3.52
N ALA A 55 -9.80 11.27 4.32
CA ALA A 55 -10.23 12.17 5.38
C ALA A 55 -9.11 12.38 6.43
N LEU A 56 -8.40 11.31 6.81
CA LEU A 56 -7.24 11.38 7.70
C LEU A 56 -6.09 12.15 7.05
N LYS A 57 -5.83 11.97 5.74
CA LYS A 57 -4.82 12.74 5.00
C LYS A 57 -5.16 14.23 4.98
N VAL A 58 -6.42 14.59 4.71
CA VAL A 58 -6.88 15.99 4.72
C VAL A 58 -6.77 16.58 6.13
N ARG A 59 -7.16 15.83 7.16
CA ARG A 59 -7.17 16.30 8.55
C ARG A 59 -5.77 16.38 9.17
N TYR A 60 -4.87 15.48 8.80
CA TYR A 60 -3.52 15.33 9.35
C TYR A 60 -2.48 15.16 8.23
N PRO A 61 -2.28 16.19 7.38
CA PRO A 61 -1.47 16.08 6.15
C PRO A 61 -0.03 15.66 6.41
N GLU A 62 0.56 16.08 7.53
CA GLU A 62 1.95 15.75 7.92
C GLU A 62 2.09 14.41 8.67
N ARG A 63 0.97 13.76 9.01
CA ARG A 63 0.97 12.50 9.79
C ARG A 63 0.65 11.28 8.94
N ILE A 64 0.00 11.49 7.81
CA ILE A 64 -0.52 10.43 6.93
C ILE A 64 0.07 10.62 5.54
N THR A 65 0.76 9.60 5.05
CA THR A 65 1.17 9.47 3.65
C THR A 65 0.42 8.28 3.05
N ILE A 66 -0.21 8.50 1.89
CA ILE A 66 -0.93 7.47 1.14
C ILE A 66 -0.34 7.40 -0.25
N LEU A 67 0.33 6.30 -0.57
CA LEU A 67 0.89 6.05 -1.90
C LEU A 67 -0.17 5.41 -2.80
N ARG A 68 0.06 5.46 -4.11
CA ARG A 68 -0.76 4.78 -5.11
C ARG A 68 -0.39 3.29 -5.15
N GLY A 69 -1.37 2.40 -5.13
CA GLY A 69 -1.21 0.99 -5.49
C GLY A 69 -1.70 0.72 -6.91
N ASN A 70 -1.54 -0.51 -7.39
CA ASN A 70 -2.03 -0.86 -8.73
C ASN A 70 -3.56 -0.93 -8.79
N HIS A 71 -4.24 -1.15 -7.66
CA HIS A 71 -5.70 -1.09 -7.58
C HIS A 71 -6.27 0.33 -7.61
N GLU A 72 -5.48 1.38 -7.37
CA GLU A 72 -5.90 2.78 -7.55
C GLU A 72 -5.86 3.22 -9.03
N SER A 73 -6.52 2.42 -9.88
CA SER A 73 -6.59 2.53 -11.34
C SER A 73 -8.04 2.39 -11.83
N ARG A 74 -8.43 3.15 -12.85
CA ARG A 74 -9.76 3.05 -13.46
C ARG A 74 -10.00 1.66 -14.05
N GLN A 75 -9.01 1.10 -14.74
CA GLN A 75 -9.16 -0.19 -15.40
C GLN A 75 -9.33 -1.34 -14.41
N ILE A 76 -8.53 -1.33 -13.35
CA ILE A 76 -8.58 -2.37 -12.31
C ILE A 76 -9.89 -2.29 -11.52
N THR A 77 -10.27 -1.09 -11.07
CA THR A 77 -11.49 -0.90 -10.26
C THR A 77 -12.80 -1.23 -10.99
N GLN A 78 -12.81 -1.17 -12.32
CA GLN A 78 -13.95 -1.59 -13.13
C GLN A 78 -14.17 -3.10 -13.14
N VAL A 79 -13.13 -3.90 -12.89
CA VAL A 79 -13.18 -5.36 -12.96
C VAL A 79 -13.19 -6.00 -11.57
N TYR A 80 -12.52 -5.38 -10.60
CA TYR A 80 -12.24 -6.01 -9.29
C TYR A 80 -13.13 -5.53 -8.13
N GLY A 81 -14.14 -4.70 -8.43
CA GLY A 81 -15.34 -4.52 -7.61
C GLY A 81 -15.58 -3.12 -7.05
N PHE A 82 -14.60 -2.22 -7.04
CA PHE A 82 -14.77 -0.87 -6.49
C PHE A 82 -15.78 -0.03 -7.28
N TYR A 83 -15.80 -0.17 -8.61
CA TYR A 83 -16.82 0.46 -9.45
C TYR A 83 -18.22 0.02 -9.05
N ASP A 84 -18.45 -1.29 -8.94
CA ASP A 84 -19.74 -1.87 -8.55
C ASP A 84 -20.13 -1.50 -7.12
N GLU A 85 -19.16 -1.42 -6.21
CA GLU A 85 -19.38 -0.97 -4.84
C GLU A 85 -19.89 0.48 -4.80
N CYS A 86 -19.25 1.38 -5.55
CA CYS A 86 -19.68 2.78 -5.67
C CYS A 86 -21.07 2.88 -6.28
N LEU A 87 -21.33 2.17 -7.37
CA LEU A 87 -22.61 2.19 -8.06
C LEU A 87 -23.74 1.69 -7.14
N ARG A 88 -23.50 0.61 -6.41
CA ARG A 88 -24.47 0.03 -5.47
C ARG A 88 -24.75 0.94 -4.28
N LYS A 89 -23.73 1.61 -3.72
CA LYS A 89 -23.87 2.45 -2.52
C LYS A 89 -24.45 3.85 -2.82
N TYR A 90 -24.17 4.40 -4.00
CA TYR A 90 -24.53 5.78 -4.34
C TYR A 90 -25.49 5.93 -5.51
N GLY A 91 -25.85 4.83 -6.20
CA GLY A 91 -26.81 4.81 -7.30
C GLY A 91 -26.33 5.43 -8.62
N ASN A 92 -25.07 5.88 -8.70
CA ASN A 92 -24.43 6.40 -9.90
C ASN A 92 -22.90 6.30 -9.82
N ALA A 93 -22.21 6.60 -10.92
CA ALA A 93 -20.76 6.47 -11.04
C ALA A 93 -19.95 7.71 -10.56
N ASN A 94 -20.59 8.76 -10.02
CA ASN A 94 -19.87 10.00 -9.69
C ASN A 94 -18.82 9.78 -8.60
N VAL A 95 -19.14 9.01 -7.56
CA VAL A 95 -18.19 8.74 -6.47
C VAL A 95 -16.97 7.97 -6.98
N TRP A 96 -17.16 6.97 -7.84
CA TRP A 96 -16.06 6.26 -8.49
C TRP A 96 -15.20 7.20 -9.35
N LYS A 97 -15.85 8.09 -10.12
CA LYS A 97 -15.14 9.10 -10.91
C LYS A 97 -14.30 10.03 -10.03
N TYR A 98 -14.85 10.53 -8.92
CA TYR A 98 -14.11 11.43 -8.03
C TYR A 98 -12.91 10.74 -7.37
N PHE A 99 -13.06 9.48 -6.94
CA PHE A 99 -11.94 8.73 -6.38
C PHE A 99 -10.88 8.41 -7.43
N THR A 100 -11.26 7.97 -8.62
CA THR A 100 -10.28 7.68 -9.68
C THR A 100 -9.57 8.92 -10.19
N ASP A 101 -10.25 10.07 -10.26
CA ASP A 101 -9.60 11.36 -10.55
C ASP A 101 -8.66 11.79 -9.41
N LEU A 102 -8.97 11.48 -8.14
CA LEU A 102 -8.06 11.68 -7.00
C LEU A 102 -6.86 10.73 -7.03
N PHE A 103 -7.02 9.49 -7.48
CA PHE A 103 -5.95 8.50 -7.53
C PHE A 103 -4.76 8.92 -8.40
N ASP A 104 -5.01 9.71 -9.44
CA ASP A 104 -3.95 10.28 -10.28
C ASP A 104 -3.04 11.25 -9.51
N TYR A 105 -3.51 11.80 -8.39
CA TYR A 105 -2.73 12.69 -7.52
C TYR A 105 -1.87 11.95 -6.49
N LEU A 106 -2.08 10.65 -6.28
CA LEU A 106 -1.36 9.90 -5.26
C LEU A 106 0.13 9.78 -5.63
N PRO A 107 1.06 10.02 -4.68
CA PRO A 107 2.48 9.77 -4.90
C PRO A 107 2.75 8.30 -5.23
N LEU A 108 3.71 8.05 -6.11
CA LEU A 108 4.13 6.69 -6.47
C LEU A 108 5.01 6.05 -5.41
N THR A 109 5.84 6.85 -4.74
CA THR A 109 6.89 6.38 -3.84
C THR A 109 7.10 7.35 -2.67
N ALA A 110 7.81 6.89 -1.65
CA ALA A 110 8.30 7.71 -0.54
C ALA A 110 9.71 7.30 -0.15
N LEU A 111 10.48 8.25 0.40
CA LEU A 111 11.79 7.99 0.99
C LEU A 111 11.76 8.41 2.45
N VAL A 112 11.80 7.44 3.36
CA VAL A 112 11.76 7.68 4.81
C VAL A 112 13.19 7.83 5.32
N ASP A 113 13.44 8.96 5.98
CA ASP A 113 14.72 9.32 6.61
C ASP A 113 15.93 9.25 5.68
N GLY A 114 15.72 9.41 4.36
CA GLY A 114 16.79 9.31 3.37
C GLY A 114 17.32 7.88 3.16
N GLN A 115 16.73 6.87 3.79
CA GLN A 115 17.29 5.51 3.86
C GLN A 115 16.33 4.43 3.37
N ILE A 116 15.05 4.53 3.73
CA ILE A 116 14.07 3.48 3.43
C ILE A 116 13.19 3.94 2.28
N PHE A 117 13.39 3.34 1.11
CA PHE A 117 12.57 3.58 -0.08
C PHE A 117 11.31 2.71 -0.03
N CYS A 118 10.15 3.35 -0.11
CA CYS A 118 8.83 2.71 -0.04
C CYS A 118 8.05 2.93 -1.33
N LEU A 119 7.46 1.86 -1.83
CA LEU A 119 6.64 1.81 -3.04
C LEU A 119 5.67 0.62 -2.95
N HIS A 120 4.68 0.59 -3.83
CA HIS A 120 3.66 -0.46 -3.82
C HIS A 120 4.16 -1.80 -4.38
N GLY A 121 4.66 -1.76 -5.62
CA GLY A 121 5.17 -2.95 -6.33
C GLY A 121 6.67 -3.11 -6.10
N GLY A 122 7.45 -2.68 -7.08
CA GLY A 122 8.89 -2.92 -7.07
C GLY A 122 9.67 -2.10 -8.08
N LEU A 123 10.90 -2.54 -8.36
CA LEU A 123 11.82 -1.76 -9.20
C LEU A 123 11.43 -1.84 -10.69
N SER A 124 11.97 -0.90 -11.47
CA SER A 124 11.84 -0.83 -12.93
C SER A 124 13.22 -0.89 -13.60
N PRO A 125 13.39 -1.64 -14.71
CA PRO A 125 14.61 -1.61 -15.51
C PRO A 125 14.83 -0.25 -16.20
N SER A 126 13.86 0.66 -16.15
CA SER A 126 13.95 2.02 -16.70
C SER A 126 14.27 3.08 -15.63
N ILE A 127 14.52 2.67 -14.38
CA ILE A 127 14.72 3.58 -13.23
C ILE A 127 15.97 3.16 -12.47
N ASP A 128 17.06 3.88 -12.68
CA ASP A 128 18.32 3.67 -11.97
C ASP A 128 18.44 4.53 -10.70
N THR A 129 17.75 5.67 -10.65
CA THR A 129 17.90 6.65 -9.57
C THR A 129 16.56 7.21 -9.10
N LEU A 130 16.54 7.79 -7.89
CA LEU A 130 15.37 8.50 -7.37
C LEU A 130 14.99 9.72 -8.21
N ASP A 131 15.94 10.32 -8.94
CA ASP A 131 15.67 11.45 -9.84
C ASP A 131 14.86 11.04 -11.06
N HIS A 132 15.05 9.83 -11.59
CA HIS A 132 14.21 9.31 -12.67
C HIS A 132 12.75 9.20 -12.21
N ILE A 133 12.50 8.81 -10.95
CA ILE A 133 11.15 8.74 -10.38
C ILE A 133 10.56 10.15 -10.24
N ARG A 134 11.34 11.12 -9.75
CA ARG A 134 10.90 12.52 -9.58
C ARG A 134 10.52 13.18 -10.91
N ALA A 135 11.08 12.72 -12.02
CA ALA A 135 10.81 13.22 -13.36
C ALA A 135 9.55 12.62 -14.00
N LEU A 136 8.93 11.58 -13.41
CA LEU A 136 7.73 10.96 -13.97
C LEU A 136 6.52 11.91 -13.85
N ASP A 137 5.78 12.05 -14.95
CA ASP A 137 4.43 12.61 -14.90
C ASP A 137 3.47 11.55 -14.36
N ARG A 138 3.15 11.64 -13.07
CA ARG A 138 2.22 10.71 -12.41
C ARG A 138 0.75 11.10 -12.53
N LEU A 139 0.41 12.29 -13.05
CA LEU A 139 -0.96 12.84 -13.10
C LEU A 139 -1.76 12.25 -14.28
N GLN A 140 -1.82 10.92 -14.34
CA GLN A 140 -2.46 10.16 -15.38
C GLN A 140 -2.93 8.81 -14.85
N GLU A 141 -3.77 8.13 -15.64
CA GLU A 141 -4.08 6.71 -15.44
C GLU A 141 -2.80 5.88 -15.51
N VAL A 142 -2.72 4.80 -14.71
CA VAL A 142 -1.56 3.89 -14.75
C VAL A 142 -1.43 3.29 -16.17
N PRO A 143 -0.29 3.52 -16.87
CA PRO A 143 -0.07 2.92 -18.17
C PRO A 143 0.04 1.39 -18.10
N HIS A 144 -0.16 0.71 -19.22
CA HIS A 144 0.01 -0.75 -19.30
C HIS A 144 1.47 -1.21 -19.19
N GLU A 145 2.42 -0.34 -19.49
CA GLU A 145 3.86 -0.61 -19.48
C GLU A 145 4.67 0.65 -19.11
N GLY A 146 5.96 0.46 -18.82
CA GLY A 146 6.88 1.54 -18.53
C GLY A 146 7.04 1.84 -17.03
N PRO A 147 7.86 2.84 -16.67
CA PRO A 147 8.38 3.02 -15.31
C PRO A 147 7.29 3.19 -14.25
N MET A 148 6.20 3.90 -14.56
CA MET A 148 5.08 4.06 -13.62
C MET A 148 4.31 2.74 -13.41
N CYS A 149 4.14 1.93 -14.47
CA CYS A 149 3.54 0.61 -14.36
C CYS A 149 4.40 -0.30 -13.47
N ASP A 150 5.70 -0.37 -13.76
CA ASP A 150 6.66 -1.22 -13.03
C ASP A 150 6.69 -0.91 -11.52
N LEU A 151 6.72 0.37 -11.14
CA LEU A 151 6.69 0.80 -9.72
C LEU A 151 5.45 0.28 -8.95
N LEU A 152 4.36 -0.01 -9.66
CA LEU A 152 3.10 -0.49 -9.10
C LEU A 152 2.88 -2.00 -9.32
N TRP A 153 3.63 -2.67 -10.20
CA TRP A 153 3.34 -4.05 -10.61
C TRP A 153 4.49 -5.04 -10.46
N SER A 154 5.74 -4.57 -10.36
CA SER A 154 6.90 -5.46 -10.25
C SER A 154 6.95 -6.21 -8.92
N ASP A 155 7.52 -7.42 -8.94
CA ASP A 155 7.70 -8.29 -7.76
C ASP A 155 9.17 -8.71 -7.58
N PRO A 156 9.64 -8.94 -6.34
CA PRO A 156 10.93 -9.58 -6.11
C PRO A 156 10.92 -11.04 -6.60
N ASP A 157 12.09 -11.54 -7.01
CA ASP A 157 12.31 -12.92 -7.46
C ASP A 157 13.54 -13.53 -6.78
N ASP A 158 13.54 -14.85 -6.61
CA ASP A 158 14.72 -15.60 -6.16
C ASP A 158 15.77 -15.74 -7.29
N ARG A 159 15.33 -15.55 -8.55
CA ARG A 159 16.21 -15.54 -9.72
C ARG A 159 16.95 -14.21 -9.81
N GLY A 160 18.22 -14.26 -10.21
CA GLY A 160 19.03 -13.06 -10.45
C GLY A 160 18.59 -12.29 -11.70
N GLY A 161 18.85 -10.98 -11.70
CA GLY A 161 18.54 -10.07 -12.80
C GLY A 161 17.06 -9.72 -12.91
N TRP A 162 16.65 -9.33 -14.12
CA TRP A 162 15.26 -9.01 -14.45
C TRP A 162 14.55 -10.19 -15.11
N GLY A 163 13.28 -10.38 -14.80
CA GLY A 163 12.39 -11.35 -15.43
C GLY A 163 11.06 -10.74 -15.86
N ILE A 164 10.31 -11.42 -16.72
CA ILE A 164 8.95 -11.03 -17.10
C ILE A 164 8.00 -11.37 -15.94
N SER A 165 7.19 -10.40 -15.50
CA SER A 165 6.21 -10.62 -14.45
C SER A 165 5.11 -11.60 -14.88
N PRO A 166 4.76 -12.60 -14.05
CA PRO A 166 3.62 -13.48 -14.31
C PRO A 166 2.27 -12.76 -14.18
N ARG A 167 2.24 -11.52 -13.67
CA ARG A 167 1.04 -10.68 -13.59
C ARG A 167 0.59 -10.15 -14.96
N GLY A 168 1.44 -10.25 -15.98
CA GLY A 168 1.20 -9.63 -17.29
C GLY A 168 1.48 -8.14 -17.35
N ALA A 169 2.03 -7.56 -16.28
CA ALA A 169 2.49 -6.17 -16.17
C ALA A 169 3.66 -6.10 -15.17
N GLY A 170 4.60 -5.18 -15.39
CA GLY A 170 5.83 -5.06 -14.59
C GLY A 170 6.85 -6.17 -14.85
N TYR A 171 7.86 -6.23 -13.98
CA TYR A 171 8.97 -7.19 -14.05
C TYR A 171 9.13 -7.96 -12.75
N THR A 172 9.85 -9.07 -12.80
CA THR A 172 10.45 -9.64 -11.59
C THR A 172 11.89 -9.16 -11.45
N PHE A 173 12.38 -8.98 -10.22
CA PHE A 173 13.74 -8.49 -9.96
C PHE A 173 14.45 -9.24 -8.85
N GLY A 174 15.70 -9.62 -9.11
CA GLY A 174 16.54 -10.35 -8.17
C GLY A 174 17.18 -9.49 -7.07
N GLN A 175 17.86 -10.17 -6.15
CA GLN A 175 18.64 -9.53 -5.08
C GLN A 175 19.73 -8.61 -5.65
N ASP A 176 20.41 -9.01 -6.72
CA ASP A 176 21.47 -8.24 -7.39
C ASP A 176 20.96 -6.89 -7.92
N ILE A 177 19.73 -6.86 -8.45
CA ILE A 177 19.08 -5.62 -8.90
C ILE A 177 18.77 -4.71 -7.71
N SER A 178 18.26 -5.28 -6.63
CA SER A 178 17.93 -4.55 -5.40
C SER A 178 19.18 -3.91 -4.77
N GLU A 179 20.27 -4.68 -4.68
CA GLU A 179 21.55 -4.20 -4.16
C GLU A 179 22.15 -3.09 -5.04
N THR A 180 22.08 -3.26 -6.36
CA THR A 180 22.57 -2.26 -7.31
C THR A 180 21.82 -0.93 -7.15
N PHE A 181 20.50 -0.97 -7.08
CA PHE A 181 19.68 0.23 -6.90
C PHE A 181 19.93 0.93 -5.56
N ASN A 182 20.10 0.15 -4.47
CA ASN A 182 20.31 0.72 -3.13
C ASN A 182 21.70 1.34 -2.93
N HIS A 183 22.69 0.95 -3.73
CA HIS A 183 24.08 1.44 -3.64
C HIS A 183 24.45 2.47 -4.72
N ALA A 184 23.50 2.82 -5.60
CA ALA A 184 23.68 3.79 -6.68
C ALA A 184 23.80 5.24 -6.19
#